data_AF-A0A5L8ZCE7-F1
#
_entry.id   AF-A0A5L8ZCE7-F1
#
_cell.length_a   1.000
_cell.length_b   1.000
_cell.length_c   1.000
_cell.angle_alpha   90.00
_cell.angle_beta   90.00
_cell.angle_gamma   90.00
#
_symmetry.space_group_name_H-M   'P 1'
#
loop_
_entity.id
_entity.type
_entity.pdbx_description
1 polymer ?
#
loop_
_entity_poly.entity_id
_entity_poly.type
_entity_poly.pdbx_seq_one_letter_code
_entity_poly.pdbx_strand_id
1 'polypeptide(L)'
;MITNPNSATQRIKNHLSYKLGQELITYNTGGGGVISLLLKLYHIKKTHHKLTQFRKTLDLARADLAYPPLRQCFDFNEALWIKTWLTYRLGRVLLECDRDKLKGGYFKFF
;
A
#
# COMPACT_ATOMS: atom_id res chain seq x y z
N MET A 1 0.41 10.46 4.09
CA MET A 1 1.89 10.60 4.09
C MET A 1 2.43 9.97 5.36
N ILE A 2 3.66 9.43 5.36
CA ILE A 2 4.30 9.01 6.62
C ILE A 2 4.65 10.29 7.37
N THR A 3 4.19 10.45 8.61
CA THR A 3 4.49 11.62 9.45
C THR A 3 5.57 11.33 10.49
N ASN A 4 5.77 10.06 10.84
CA ASN A 4 6.80 9.56 11.74
C ASN A 4 7.41 8.27 11.15
N PRO A 5 8.64 8.34 10.63
CA PRO A 5 9.32 7.17 10.10
C PRO A 5 9.70 6.18 11.19
N ASN A 6 9.69 6.49 12.47
CA ASN A 6 10.03 5.53 13.54
C ASN A 6 8.82 4.73 14.05
N SER A 7 7.63 4.98 13.52
CA SER A 7 6.41 4.22 13.81
C SER A 7 6.23 3.07 12.81
N ALA A 8 6.18 1.84 13.31
CA ALA A 8 5.86 0.65 12.53
C ALA A 8 4.42 0.72 11.99
N THR A 9 3.48 1.24 12.77
CA THR A 9 2.09 1.43 12.36
C THR A 9 2.01 2.28 11.09
N GLN A 10 2.69 3.43 11.07
CA GLN A 10 2.66 4.31 9.91
C GLN A 10 3.35 3.72 8.69
N ARG A 11 4.45 2.99 8.89
CA ARG A 11 5.12 2.29 7.78
C ARG A 11 4.23 1.22 7.16
N ILE A 12 3.50 0.46 7.97
CA ILE A 12 2.56 -0.55 7.47
C ILE A 12 1.37 0.12 6.78
N LYS A 13 0.85 1.24 7.31
CA LYS A 13 -0.17 2.05 6.63
C LYS A 13 0.34 2.67 5.31
N ASN A 14 1.66 2.86 5.18
CA ASN A 14 2.25 3.35 3.95
C ASN A 14 2.39 2.27 2.86
N HIS A 15 2.21 0.99 3.18
CA HIS A 15 2.21 -0.09 2.20
C HIS A 15 1.16 0.15 1.12
N LEU A 16 1.50 -0.27 -0.11
CA LEU A 16 0.62 -0.14 -1.26
C LEU A 16 -0.74 -0.80 -1.01
N SER A 17 -0.77 -2.00 -0.42
CA SER A 17 -2.01 -2.70 -0.08
C SER A 17 -2.90 -1.90 0.86
N TYR A 18 -2.35 -1.29 1.92
CA TYR A 18 -3.15 -0.47 2.83
C TYR A 18 -3.76 0.73 2.11
N LYS A 19 -2.97 1.45 1.30
CA LYS A 19 -3.44 2.62 0.55
C LYS A 19 -4.56 2.27 -0.42
N LEU A 20 -4.41 1.17 -1.16
CA LEU A 20 -5.43 0.71 -2.10
C LEU A 20 -6.71 0.32 -1.37
N GLY A 21 -6.61 -0.46 -0.29
CA GLY A 21 -7.78 -0.85 0.50
C GLY A 21 -8.45 0.32 1.19
N GLN A 22 -7.68 1.33 1.61
CA GLN A 22 -8.23 2.55 2.22
C GLN A 22 -9.09 3.29 1.21
N GLU A 23 -8.57 3.53 -0.01
CA GLU A 23 -9.35 4.16 -1.08
C GLU A 23 -10.61 3.38 -1.42
N LEU A 24 -10.57 2.05 -1.42
CA LEU A 24 -11.74 1.21 -1.66
C LEU A 24 -12.82 1.41 -0.58
N ILE A 25 -12.44 1.46 0.69
CA ILE A 25 -13.38 1.62 1.81
C ILE A 25 -13.92 3.05 1.87
N THR A 26 -13.08 4.06 1.59
CA THR A 26 -13.48 5.47 1.61
C THR A 26 -14.20 5.90 0.34
N TYR A 27 -14.20 5.06 -0.69
CA TYR A 27 -14.88 5.36 -1.94
C TYR A 27 -16.38 5.50 -1.69
N ASN A 28 -16.88 6.71 -1.94
CA ASN A 28 -18.30 7.01 -1.95
C ASN A 28 -18.67 7.48 -3.36
N THR A 29 -19.84 7.09 -3.83
CA THR A 29 -20.31 7.20 -5.23
C THR A 29 -20.54 8.64 -5.73
N GLY A 30 -20.12 9.66 -4.97
CA GLY A 30 -20.37 11.08 -5.17
C GLY A 30 -19.70 11.70 -6.41
N GLY A 31 -20.08 11.25 -7.61
CA GLY A 31 -19.97 11.98 -8.87
C GLY A 31 -19.26 11.28 -10.02
N GLY A 32 -18.25 10.44 -9.75
CA GLY A 32 -17.33 9.93 -10.79
C GLY A 32 -17.43 8.43 -11.15
N GLY A 33 -18.33 7.69 -10.49
CA GLY A 33 -18.51 6.25 -10.71
C GLY A 33 -17.23 5.41 -10.55
N VAL A 34 -17.28 4.15 -10.98
CA VAL A 34 -16.18 3.18 -10.83
C VAL A 34 -14.91 3.59 -11.57
N ILE A 35 -15.04 4.33 -12.69
CA ILE A 35 -13.91 4.78 -13.51
C ILE A 35 -13.01 5.73 -12.70
N SER A 36 -13.59 6.66 -11.94
CA SER A 36 -12.83 7.58 -11.09
C SER A 36 -12.01 6.84 -10.02
N LEU A 37 -12.56 5.76 -9.45
CA LEU A 37 -11.88 4.90 -8.49
C LEU A 37 -10.67 4.21 -9.15
N LEU A 38 -10.85 3.63 -10.34
CA LEU A 38 -9.76 2.97 -11.07
C LEU A 38 -8.60 3.94 -11.38
N LEU A 39 -8.91 5.17 -11.80
CA LEU A 39 -7.90 6.20 -12.05
C LEU A 39 -7.12 6.56 -10.78
N LYS A 40 -7.80 6.72 -9.64
CA LYS A 40 -7.15 6.97 -8.34
C LYS A 40 -6.23 5.82 -7.94
N LEU A 41 -6.71 4.58 -8.03
CA LEU A 41 -5.92 3.39 -7.71
C LEU A 41 -4.66 3.28 -8.59
N TYR A 42 -4.80 3.54 -9.90
CA TYR A 42 -3.66 3.58 -10.82
C TYR A 42 -2.64 4.67 -10.43
N HIS A 43 -3.12 5.87 -10.12
CA HIS A 43 -2.24 6.98 -9.70
C HIS A 43 -1.47 6.64 -8.41
N ILE A 44 -2.13 6.02 -7.42
CA ILE A 44 -1.49 5.56 -6.18
C ILE A 44 -0.41 4.53 -6.47
N LYS A 45 -0.71 3.53 -7.31
CA LYS A 45 0.26 2.50 -7.70
C LYS A 45 1.49 3.10 -8.38
N LYS A 46 1.28 3.98 -9.35
CA LYS A 46 2.35 4.68 -10.08
C LYS A 46 3.23 5.52 -9.15
N THR A 47 2.60 6.30 -8.27
CA THR A 47 3.29 7.15 -7.30
C THR A 47 4.08 6.33 -6.29
N HIS A 48 3.49 5.25 -5.77
CA HIS A 48 4.16 4.34 -4.85
C HIS A 48 5.39 3.67 -5.49
N HIS A 49 5.28 3.26 -6.76
CA HIS A 49 6.41 2.64 -7.47
C HIS A 49 7.59 3.63 -7.61
N LYS A 50 7.33 4.85 -8.08
CA LYS A 50 8.35 5.91 -8.18
C LYS A 50 9.01 6.19 -6.83
N LEU A 51 8.21 6.38 -5.78
CA LEU A 51 8.74 6.64 -4.44
C LEU A 51 9.56 5.46 -3.89
N THR A 52 9.16 4.22 -4.21
CA THR A 52 9.90 3.02 -3.80
C THR A 52 11.24 2.92 -4.52
N GLN A 53 11.29 3.20 -5.82
CA GLN A 53 12.54 3.24 -6.58
C GLN A 53 13.47 4.33 -6.06
N PHE A 54 12.94 5.55 -5.89
CA PHE A 54 13.70 6.66 -5.33
C PHE A 54 14.27 6.36 -3.94
N ARG A 55 13.48 5.71 -3.09
CA ARG A 55 13.97 5.32 -1.76
C ARG A 55 15.06 4.26 -1.83
N LYS A 56 14.92 3.24 -2.70
CA LYS A 56 16.00 2.25 -2.91
C LYS A 56 17.30 2.92 -3.38
N THR A 57 17.22 3.89 -4.29
CA THR A 57 18.40 4.64 -4.72
C THR A 57 19.00 5.49 -3.61
N LEU A 58 18.16 6.08 -2.73
CA LEU A 58 18.62 6.81 -1.56
C LEU A 58 19.28 5.90 -0.53
N ASP A 59 18.72 4.73 -0.25
CA ASP A 59 19.28 3.76 0.70
C ASP A 59 20.67 3.29 0.24
N LEU A 60 20.87 3.12 -1.08
CA LEU A 60 22.17 2.80 -1.67
C LEU A 60 23.16 3.96 -1.59
N ALA A 61 22.71 5.20 -1.77
CA ALA A 61 23.56 6.38 -1.74
C ALA A 61 23.91 6.82 -0.31
N ARG A 62 22.99 6.63 0.65
CA ARG A 62 23.11 7.05 2.05
C ARG A 62 22.43 6.03 2.96
N ALA A 63 23.21 5.04 3.39
CA ALA A 63 22.78 4.07 4.39
C ALA A 63 22.34 4.72 5.71
N ASP A 64 22.87 5.90 6.05
CA ASP A 64 22.50 6.65 7.25
C ASP A 64 21.03 7.11 7.28
N LEU A 65 20.39 7.26 6.11
CA LEU A 65 18.97 7.60 6.01
C LEU A 65 18.06 6.36 5.92
N ALA A 66 18.64 5.16 5.94
CA ALA A 66 17.87 3.94 5.87
C ALA A 66 16.98 3.81 7.11
N TYR A 67 15.74 3.34 6.89
CA TYR A 67 14.80 3.13 7.98
C TYR A 67 15.29 2.03 8.92
N PRO A 68 15.22 2.21 10.26
CA PRO A 68 15.52 1.13 11.20
C PRO A 68 14.60 -0.08 10.97
N PRO A 69 14.97 -1.30 11.33
CA PRO A 69 14.11 -2.46 11.15
C PRO A 69 12.78 -2.31 11.91
N LEU A 70 11.67 -2.80 11.32
CA LEU A 70 10.32 -2.65 11.89
C LEU A 70 10.19 -3.15 13.34
N ARG A 71 10.97 -4.17 13.73
CA ARG A 71 10.96 -4.74 15.09
C ARG A 71 11.49 -3.79 16.16
N GLN A 72 12.30 -2.80 15.79
CA GLN A 72 12.85 -1.82 16.74
C GLN A 72 11.89 -0.65 16.99
N CYS A 73 10.78 -0.57 16.26
CA CYS A 73 9.76 0.44 16.50
C CYS A 73 8.96 0.11 17.75
N PHE A 74 8.69 1.13 18.58
CA PHE A 74 7.95 0.98 19.84
C PHE A 74 6.52 0.44 19.66
N ASP A 75 5.89 0.71 18.52
CA ASP A 75 4.51 0.33 18.17
C ASP A 75 4.45 -0.88 17.23
N PHE A 76 5.47 -1.74 17.25
CA PHE A 76 5.54 -2.91 16.38
C PHE A 76 4.37 -3.87 16.59
N ASN A 77 3.93 -4.06 17.83
CA ASN A 77 2.87 -5.00 18.16
C ASN A 77 1.52 -4.56 17.58
N GLU A 78 1.19 -3.26 17.70
CA GLU A 78 0.01 -2.64 17.09
C GLU A 78 0.06 -2.73 15.57
N ALA A 79 1.25 -2.57 15.00
CA ALA A 79 1.46 -2.64 13.56
C ALA A 79 1.12 -4.05 13.01
N LEU A 80 1.36 -5.12 13.78
CA LEU A 80 0.98 -6.49 13.37
C LEU A 80 -0.53 -6.64 13.17
N TRP A 81 -1.33 -6.01 14.03
CA TRP A 81 -2.79 -6.01 13.92
C TRP A 81 -3.28 -5.33 12.64
N ILE A 82 -2.58 -4.32 12.14
CA ILE A 82 -2.99 -3.63 10.90
C ILE A 82 -2.99 -4.58 9.70
N LYS A 83 -2.13 -5.61 9.70
CA LYS A 83 -2.14 -6.63 8.64
C LYS A 83 -3.41 -7.48 8.64
N THR A 84 -4.09 -7.60 9.77
CA THR A 84 -5.34 -8.37 9.87
C THR A 84 -6.56 -7.54 9.47
N TRP A 85 -6.44 -6.21 9.45
CA TRP A 85 -7.54 -5.31 9.10
C TRP A 85 -8.08 -5.56 7.69
N LEU A 86 -9.40 -5.37 7.55
CA LEU A 86 -10.11 -5.52 6.28
C LEU A 86 -9.47 -4.68 5.18
N THR A 87 -9.11 -3.42 5.48
CA THR A 87 -8.38 -2.52 4.58
C THR A 87 -7.15 -3.18 3.97
N TYR A 88 -6.29 -3.77 4.80
CA TYR A 88 -5.05 -4.37 4.34
C TYR A 88 -5.31 -5.63 3.49
N ARG A 89 -6.30 -6.44 3.87
CA ARG A 89 -6.70 -7.65 3.13
C ARG A 89 -7.29 -7.30 1.76
N LEU A 90 -8.20 -6.33 1.69
CA LEU A 90 -8.83 -5.90 0.44
C LEU A 90 -7.79 -5.40 -0.57
N GLY A 91 -6.88 -4.52 -0.15
CA GLY A 91 -5.86 -4.03 -1.04
C GLY A 91 -4.81 -5.09 -1.42
N ARG A 92 -4.61 -6.12 -0.59
CA ARG A 92 -3.80 -7.29 -0.97
C ARG A 92 -4.48 -8.09 -2.08
N VAL A 93 -5.76 -8.43 -1.93
CA VAL A 93 -6.53 -9.14 -2.96
C VAL A 93 -6.53 -8.35 -4.26
N LEU A 94 -6.70 -7.02 -4.20
CA LEU A 94 -6.66 -6.16 -5.38
C LEU A 94 -5.29 -6.23 -6.11
N LEU A 95 -4.18 -6.26 -5.36
CA LEU A 95 -2.84 -6.43 -5.93
C LEU A 95 -2.62 -7.82 -6.52
N GLU A 96 -3.14 -8.86 -5.88
CA GLU A 96 -3.08 -10.25 -6.36
C GLU A 96 -3.87 -10.36 -7.68
N CYS A 97 -5.11 -9.86 -7.73
CA CYS A 97 -5.90 -9.82 -8.96
C CYS A 97 -5.22 -9.02 -10.09
N ASP A 98 -4.55 -7.92 -9.77
CA ASP A 98 -3.83 -7.12 -10.76
C ASP A 98 -2.56 -7.82 -11.29
N ARG A 99 -1.88 -8.58 -10.43
CA ARG A 99 -0.77 -9.45 -10.84
C ARG A 99 -1.26 -10.64 -11.67
N ASP A 100 -2.42 -11.18 -11.31
CA ASP A 100 -3.01 -12.34 -11.98
C ASP A 100 -3.72 -11.94 -13.29
N LYS A 101 -4.15 -10.68 -13.48
CA LYS A 101 -4.56 -10.15 -14.81
C LYS A 101 -3.52 -10.39 -15.90
N LEU A 102 -2.24 -10.26 -15.57
CA LEU A 102 -1.11 -10.60 -16.47
C LEU A 102 -1.00 -12.11 -16.77
N LYS A 103 -1.74 -12.95 -16.03
CA LYS A 103 -1.78 -14.42 -16.14
C LYS A 103 -3.20 -14.99 -16.39
N GLY A 104 -4.21 -14.17 -16.70
CA GLY A 104 -5.59 -14.63 -16.92
C GLY A 104 -6.50 -14.77 -15.68
N GLY A 105 -6.16 -14.12 -14.56
CA GLY A 105 -6.80 -14.29 -13.25
C GLY A 105 -8.28 -13.93 -13.13
N TYR A 106 -8.86 -13.19 -14.09
CA TYR A 106 -10.30 -12.93 -14.10
C TYR A 106 -11.16 -14.18 -14.27
N PHE A 107 -10.59 -15.26 -14.84
CA PHE A 107 -11.26 -16.54 -14.98
C PHE A 107 -11.33 -17.36 -13.69
N LYS A 108 -10.70 -16.91 -12.59
CA LYS A 108 -10.72 -17.63 -11.30
C LYS A 108 -11.87 -17.22 -10.38
N PHE A 109 -12.69 -16.26 -10.80
CA PHE A 109 -13.89 -15.81 -10.10
C PHE A 109 -15.19 -16.41 -10.69
N PHE A 110 -15.09 -17.28 -11.71
CA PHE A 110 -16.21 -18.03 -12.29
C PHE A 110 -15.98 -19.54 -12.17
#